data_AF-A0A2N5ZL64-F1
#
_entry.id   AF-A0A2N5ZL64-F1
#
_cell.length_a   1.000
_cell.length_b   1.000
_cell.length_c   1.000
_cell.angle_alpha   90.00
_cell.angle_beta   90.00
_cell.angle_gamma   90.00
#
_symmetry.space_group_name_H-M   'P 1'
#
loop_
_entity.id
_entity.type
_entity.pdbx_description
1 polymer ?
#
loop_
_entity_poly.entity_id
_entity_poly.type
_entity_poly.pdbx_seq_one_letter_code
_entity_poly.pdbx_strand_id
1 'polypeptide(L)'
;MMKSILLIILTLSFYSVFSQENSAINQTDSRGLKQGYWEYYKMDTLVFENLRTYKFDTVVRKKLWKKGKYVDGKKNGIWKIYTYNLRKKRPENTMVVGDLLYEVTLKNGVLFGPLKVYQQDGIKCLTTIHNDTIKGVYMQFHPNGKMKYKGMIDQSKPFFEGTEYYESGAKYRDRRFGTDIIINETIDIDRIKREL
;
A
#
# COMPACT_ATOMS: atom_id res chain seq x y z
N MET A 1 61.16 -29.94 -16.70
CA MET A 1 60.04 -30.50 -15.92
C MET A 1 59.38 -29.34 -15.17
N MET A 2 58.10 -29.08 -15.50
CA MET A 2 57.14 -28.03 -15.08
C MET A 2 57.61 -26.76 -14.34
N LYS A 3 57.40 -25.61 -15.00
CA LYS A 3 57.36 -24.25 -14.46
C LYS A 3 56.03 -24.05 -13.69
N SER A 4 56.09 -23.70 -12.42
CA SER A 4 54.91 -23.28 -11.66
C SER A 4 54.55 -21.83 -12.00
N ILE A 5 53.42 -21.63 -12.69
CA ILE A 5 52.82 -20.32 -12.93
C ILE A 5 51.92 -20.02 -11.74
N LEU A 6 52.28 -18.99 -10.96
CA LEU A 6 51.46 -18.47 -9.87
C LEU A 6 50.36 -17.59 -10.49
N LEU A 7 49.13 -18.11 -10.59
CA LEU A 7 47.97 -17.36 -11.08
C LEU A 7 47.34 -16.58 -9.91
N ILE A 8 47.64 -15.29 -9.81
CA ILE A 8 46.96 -14.36 -8.90
C ILE A 8 45.58 -14.05 -9.51
N ILE A 9 44.53 -14.67 -8.96
CA ILE A 9 43.15 -14.38 -9.32
C ILE A 9 42.78 -13.05 -8.67
N LEU A 10 42.83 -11.98 -9.47
CA LEU A 10 42.30 -10.67 -9.11
C LEU A 10 40.77 -10.75 -9.15
N THR A 11 40.13 -11.04 -8.01
CA THR A 11 38.68 -10.93 -7.92
C THR A 11 38.30 -9.45 -7.89
N LEU A 12 38.01 -8.88 -9.06
CA LEU A 12 37.23 -7.66 -9.18
C LEU A 12 35.82 -7.96 -8.63
N SER A 13 35.63 -7.75 -7.33
CA SER A 13 34.32 -7.53 -6.77
C SER A 13 33.80 -6.21 -7.34
N PHE A 14 33.01 -6.31 -8.41
CA PHE A 14 32.10 -5.24 -8.80
C PHE A 14 31.16 -5.02 -7.62
N TYR A 15 31.53 -4.10 -6.72
CA TYR A 15 30.56 -3.40 -5.91
C TYR A 15 29.66 -2.67 -6.90
N SER A 16 28.51 -3.27 -7.21
CA SER A 16 27.40 -2.55 -7.80
C SER A 16 27.02 -1.48 -6.79
N VAL A 17 27.57 -0.29 -7.01
CA VAL A 17 27.10 0.96 -6.43
C VAL A 17 25.67 1.11 -6.92
N PHE A 18 24.71 0.59 -6.15
CA PHE A 18 23.35 1.07 -6.21
C PHE A 18 23.43 2.52 -5.72
N SER A 19 23.74 3.42 -6.65
CA SER A 19 23.41 4.82 -6.48
C SER A 19 21.91 4.83 -6.22
N GLN A 20 21.52 5.12 -4.98
CA GLN A 20 20.17 5.55 -4.69
C GLN A 20 20.06 6.91 -5.37
N GLU A 21 19.80 6.86 -6.67
CA GLU A 21 19.69 8.01 -7.52
C GLU A 21 18.67 8.92 -6.84
N ASN A 22 19.08 10.14 -6.48
CA ASN A 22 18.17 11.21 -6.11
C ASN A 22 17.37 11.57 -7.37
N SER A 23 16.54 10.65 -7.86
CA SER A 23 15.70 10.86 -9.01
C SER A 23 14.72 11.96 -8.60
N ALA A 24 14.81 13.11 -9.27
CA ALA A 24 13.87 14.20 -9.05
C ALA A 24 12.43 13.67 -9.14
N ILE A 25 11.57 14.14 -8.22
CA ILE A 25 10.17 13.71 -8.17
C ILE A 25 9.35 14.42 -9.24
N ASN A 26 8.29 13.77 -9.70
CA ASN A 26 7.31 14.34 -10.64
C ASN A 26 7.92 14.80 -11.97
N GLN A 27 8.83 14.01 -12.56
CA GLN A 27 9.52 14.35 -13.81
C GLN A 27 8.93 13.63 -15.02
N THR A 28 9.04 14.28 -16.19
CA THR A 28 8.71 13.72 -17.49
C THR A 28 9.94 13.63 -18.39
N ASP A 29 9.95 12.67 -19.32
CA ASP A 29 10.97 12.60 -20.36
C ASP A 29 10.73 13.62 -21.49
N SER A 30 11.59 13.60 -22.52
CA SER A 30 11.49 14.47 -23.70
C SER A 30 10.21 14.28 -24.52
N ARG A 31 9.49 13.16 -24.34
CA ARG A 31 8.19 12.88 -24.95
C ARG A 31 7.03 13.33 -24.07
N GLY A 32 7.31 13.90 -22.90
CA GLY A 32 6.30 14.28 -21.90
C GLY A 32 5.77 13.11 -21.08
N LEU A 33 6.34 11.91 -21.21
CA LEU A 33 5.90 10.74 -20.45
C LEU A 33 6.47 10.78 -19.04
N LYS A 34 5.62 10.47 -18.05
CA LYS A 34 5.99 10.42 -16.63
C LYS A 34 7.05 9.35 -16.40
N GLN A 35 8.12 9.71 -15.67
CA GLN A 35 9.19 8.81 -15.27
C GLN A 35 9.47 8.93 -13.77
N GLY A 36 10.05 7.89 -13.19
CA GLY A 36 10.55 7.93 -11.81
C GLY A 36 9.44 8.02 -10.77
N TYR A 37 9.78 8.56 -9.60
CA TYR A 37 8.85 8.67 -8.48
C TYR A 37 7.94 9.88 -8.60
N TRP A 38 6.66 9.67 -8.30
CA TRP A 38 5.64 10.69 -8.33
C TRP A 38 4.90 10.78 -7.01
N GLU A 39 4.59 12.00 -6.61
CA GLU A 39 3.81 12.33 -5.44
C GLU A 39 2.66 13.28 -5.80
N TYR A 40 1.47 12.95 -5.32
CA TYR A 40 0.24 13.70 -5.54
C TYR A 40 -0.28 14.17 -4.20
N TYR A 41 -0.81 15.40 -4.19
CA TYR A 41 -1.24 16.06 -2.98
C TYR A 41 -2.67 16.57 -3.11
N LYS A 42 -3.36 16.70 -1.98
CA LYS A 42 -4.65 17.36 -1.84
C LYS A 42 -4.48 18.56 -0.91
N MET A 43 -5.30 19.59 -1.13
CA MET A 43 -5.33 20.75 -0.25
C MET A 43 -6.51 20.62 0.71
N ASP A 44 -6.26 20.88 1.99
CA ASP A 44 -7.28 21.01 3.02
C ASP A 44 -7.17 22.38 3.70
N THR A 45 -8.31 22.93 4.12
CA THR A 45 -8.36 24.18 4.87
C THR A 45 -8.73 23.87 6.31
N LEU A 46 -7.82 24.12 7.24
CA LEU A 46 -8.14 24.09 8.66
C LEU A 46 -8.69 25.46 9.07
N VAL A 47 -9.86 25.46 9.70
CA VAL A 47 -10.45 26.63 10.36
C VAL A 47 -10.27 26.43 11.87
N PHE A 48 -9.78 27.44 12.59
CA PHE A 48 -9.67 27.41 14.04
C PHE A 48 -9.97 28.79 14.65
N GLU A 49 -10.45 28.79 15.88
CA GLU A 49 -10.69 30.02 16.62
C GLU A 49 -9.38 30.54 17.21
N ASN A 50 -9.09 31.80 16.97
CA ASN A 50 -7.97 32.50 17.57
C ASN A 50 -8.38 33.06 18.92
N LEU A 51 -7.93 32.43 20.01
CA LEU A 51 -8.31 32.81 21.37
C LEU A 51 -7.85 34.21 21.80
N ARG A 52 -6.93 34.85 21.06
CA ARG A 52 -6.49 36.23 21.35
C ARG A 52 -7.37 37.27 20.69
N THR A 53 -7.86 36.97 19.48
CA THR A 53 -8.62 37.93 18.66
C THR A 53 -10.11 37.61 18.60
N TYR A 54 -10.52 36.44 19.09
CA TYR A 54 -11.87 35.87 18.99
C TYR A 54 -12.39 35.82 17.53
N LYS A 55 -11.48 35.70 16.56
CA LYS A 55 -11.78 35.53 15.13
C LYS A 55 -11.43 34.12 14.68
N PHE A 56 -12.04 33.67 13.59
CA PHE A 56 -11.65 32.43 12.92
C PHE A 56 -10.48 32.68 11.96
N ASP A 57 -9.39 31.96 12.17
CA ASP A 57 -8.25 31.92 11.27
C ASP A 57 -8.34 30.69 10.37
N THR A 58 -7.74 30.79 9.18
CA THR A 58 -7.67 29.68 8.21
C THR A 58 -6.24 29.39 7.82
N VAL A 59 -5.92 28.10 7.75
CA VAL A 59 -4.64 27.62 7.23
C VAL A 59 -4.90 26.58 6.15
N VAL A 60 -4.46 26.89 4.93
CA VAL A 60 -4.42 25.93 3.82
C VAL A 60 -3.21 25.03 4.02
N ARG A 61 -3.43 23.73 3.92
CA ARG A 61 -2.42 22.70 4.12
C ARG A 61 -2.35 21.81 2.90
N LYS A 62 -1.13 21.36 2.58
CA LYS A 62 -0.84 20.39 1.52
C LYS A 62 -0.66 19.03 2.15
N LYS A 63 -1.47 18.04 1.75
CA LYS A 63 -1.45 16.68 2.28
C LYS A 63 -1.10 15.68 1.20
N LEU A 64 -0.10 14.84 1.45
CA LEU A 64 0.26 13.75 0.55
C LEU A 64 -0.93 12.80 0.44
N TRP A 65 -1.37 12.56 -0.78
CA TRP A 65 -2.53 11.71 -1.07
C TRP A 65 -2.11 10.35 -1.61
N LYS A 66 -1.13 10.33 -2.52
CA LYS A 66 -0.58 9.07 -3.04
C LYS A 66 0.80 9.28 -3.64
N LYS A 67 1.56 8.20 -3.70
CA LYS A 67 2.84 8.17 -4.40
C LYS A 67 3.19 6.80 -4.95
N GLY A 68 4.03 6.79 -5.99
CA GLY A 68 4.54 5.57 -6.60
C GLY A 68 5.38 5.89 -7.82
N LYS A 69 5.81 4.85 -8.54
CA LYS A 69 6.71 4.99 -9.67
C LYS A 69 5.95 4.95 -11.00
N TYR A 70 6.39 5.77 -11.96
CA TYR A 70 6.07 5.63 -13.36
C TYR A 70 7.27 5.08 -14.13
N VAL A 71 6.98 4.26 -15.13
CA VAL A 71 7.93 3.81 -16.16
C VAL A 71 7.23 3.98 -17.50
N ASP A 72 7.79 4.81 -18.38
CA ASP A 72 7.24 5.08 -19.71
C ASP A 72 5.76 5.52 -19.67
N GLY A 73 5.45 6.45 -18.76
CA GLY A 73 4.09 6.97 -18.57
C GLY A 73 3.12 6.02 -17.88
N LYS A 74 3.52 4.78 -17.56
CA LYS A 74 2.66 3.79 -16.89
C LYS A 74 3.03 3.63 -15.41
N LYS A 75 2.03 3.55 -14.53
CA LYS A 75 2.23 3.24 -13.12
C LYS A 75 2.88 1.86 -12.97
N ASN A 76 3.95 1.76 -12.21
CA ASN A 76 4.69 0.52 -12.03
C ASN A 76 5.24 0.41 -10.61
N GLY A 77 5.37 -0.82 -10.10
CA GLY A 77 5.84 -1.09 -8.75
C GLY A 77 4.82 -0.70 -7.67
N ILE A 78 5.31 -0.47 -6.46
CA ILE A 78 4.46 -0.20 -5.29
C ILE A 78 3.95 1.23 -5.33
N TRP A 79 2.64 1.35 -5.15
CA TRP A 79 1.92 2.60 -4.94
C TRP A 79 1.33 2.64 -3.54
N LYS A 80 1.50 3.78 -2.88
CA LYS A 80 0.98 4.07 -1.55
C LYS A 80 -0.13 5.10 -1.65
N ILE A 81 -1.25 4.84 -1.00
CA ILE A 81 -2.41 5.74 -0.95
C ILE A 81 -2.67 6.11 0.51
N TYR A 82 -2.86 7.39 0.77
CA TYR A 82 -3.04 7.95 2.10
C TYR A 82 -4.44 8.52 2.26
N THR A 83 -4.92 8.53 3.50
CA THR A 83 -6.17 9.21 3.87
C THR A 83 -6.01 10.72 3.67
N TYR A 84 -6.95 11.36 2.97
CA TYR A 84 -6.91 12.80 2.70
C TYR A 84 -8.20 13.54 3.10
N ASN A 85 -9.30 12.82 3.28
CA ASN A 85 -10.59 13.37 3.68
C ASN A 85 -11.30 12.40 4.59
N LEU A 86 -11.71 12.88 5.75
CA LEU A 86 -12.29 12.05 6.78
C LEU A 86 -13.52 12.75 7.36
N ARG A 87 -14.68 12.07 7.34
CA ARG A 87 -15.91 12.60 7.91
C ARG A 87 -15.71 13.02 9.38
N LYS A 88 -16.34 14.13 9.77
CA LYS A 88 -16.10 14.93 11.00
C LYS A 88 -16.43 14.26 12.35
N LYS A 89 -17.03 13.06 12.40
CA LYS A 89 -17.33 12.36 13.67
C LYS A 89 -16.58 11.04 13.72
N ARG A 90 -15.80 10.83 14.79
CA ARG A 90 -14.97 9.64 14.94
C ARG A 90 -15.02 9.10 16.35
N PRO A 91 -15.22 7.78 16.50
CA PRO A 91 -14.79 7.06 17.68
C PRO A 91 -13.29 7.22 17.91
N GLU A 92 -12.86 7.06 19.15
CA GLU A 92 -11.46 6.78 19.49
C GLU A 92 -10.99 5.58 18.65
N ASN A 93 -9.76 5.64 18.13
CA ASN A 93 -9.15 4.66 17.22
C ASN A 93 -9.65 4.64 15.75
N THR A 94 -9.84 5.81 15.13
CA THR A 94 -10.04 5.94 13.66
C THR A 94 -8.83 6.56 12.95
N MET A 95 -8.35 5.92 11.87
CA MET A 95 -7.35 6.45 10.90
C MET A 95 -7.49 7.97 10.68
N VAL A 96 -6.45 8.79 10.83
CA VAL A 96 -6.44 10.25 10.63
C VAL A 96 -5.84 10.66 9.29
N VAL A 97 -5.95 11.94 8.90
CA VAL A 97 -5.49 12.43 7.60
C VAL A 97 -3.98 12.30 7.50
N GLY A 98 -3.50 11.66 6.45
CA GLY A 98 -2.09 11.38 6.20
C GLY A 98 -1.69 9.94 6.54
N ASP A 99 -2.56 9.16 7.16
CA ASP A 99 -2.29 7.74 7.44
C ASP A 99 -2.29 6.92 6.15
N LEU A 100 -1.37 5.96 6.08
CA LEU A 100 -1.27 5.03 4.96
C LEU A 100 -2.49 4.12 4.95
N LEU A 101 -3.25 4.12 3.85
CA LEU A 101 -4.47 3.34 3.71
C LEU A 101 -4.23 2.05 2.91
N TYR A 102 -3.46 2.15 1.83
CA TYR A 102 -3.16 1.04 0.93
C TYR A 102 -1.70 1.04 0.49
N GLU A 103 -1.09 -0.14 0.42
CA GLU A 103 0.09 -0.41 -0.41
C GLU A 103 -0.32 -1.44 -1.47
N VAL A 104 -0.22 -1.07 -2.75
CA VAL A 104 -0.62 -1.91 -3.86
C VAL A 104 0.45 -1.94 -4.93
N THR A 105 0.67 -3.10 -5.53
CA THR A 105 1.65 -3.25 -6.62
C THR A 105 0.94 -3.12 -7.98
N LEU A 106 1.52 -2.31 -8.87
CA LEU A 106 1.10 -2.18 -10.25
C LEU A 106 2.16 -2.71 -11.20
N LYS A 107 1.71 -3.33 -12.29
CA LYS A 107 2.54 -3.68 -13.44
C LYS A 107 1.93 -3.06 -14.67
N ASN A 108 2.63 -2.10 -15.28
CA ASN A 108 2.18 -1.39 -16.48
C ASN A 108 0.75 -0.79 -16.36
N GLY A 109 0.41 -0.25 -15.19
CA GLY A 109 -0.88 0.38 -14.93
C GLY A 109 -1.98 -0.57 -14.42
N VAL A 110 -1.72 -1.88 -14.36
CA VAL A 110 -2.69 -2.89 -13.90
C VAL A 110 -2.32 -3.36 -12.48
N LEU A 111 -3.30 -3.60 -11.61
CA LEU A 111 -3.03 -4.13 -10.28
C LEU A 111 -2.49 -5.56 -10.38
N PHE A 112 -1.29 -5.78 -9.82
CA PHE A 112 -0.59 -7.06 -9.93
C PHE A 112 0.41 -7.22 -8.79
N GLY A 113 0.24 -8.26 -7.98
CA GLY A 113 1.11 -8.61 -6.86
C GLY A 113 0.47 -8.32 -5.49
N PRO A 114 1.27 -8.09 -4.45
CA PRO A 114 0.78 -7.88 -3.09
C PRO A 114 -0.12 -6.64 -2.95
N LEU A 115 -1.18 -6.79 -2.17
CA LEU A 115 -2.03 -5.73 -1.64
C LEU A 115 -1.98 -5.77 -0.11
N LYS A 116 -1.68 -4.64 0.52
CA LYS A 116 -1.88 -4.41 1.96
C LYS A 116 -2.92 -3.33 2.18
N VAL A 117 -3.83 -3.59 3.10
CA VAL A 117 -4.79 -2.62 3.63
C VAL A 117 -4.44 -2.33 5.08
N TYR A 118 -4.46 -1.06 5.44
CA TYR A 118 -4.07 -0.60 6.77
C TYR A 118 -5.27 -0.11 7.57
N GLN A 119 -5.16 -0.29 8.88
CA GLN A 119 -5.97 0.33 9.93
C GLN A 119 -5.03 1.10 10.86
N GLN A 120 -5.57 1.77 11.87
CA GLN A 120 -4.78 2.62 12.76
C GLN A 120 -3.62 1.85 13.43
N ASP A 121 -3.88 0.61 13.85
CA ASP A 121 -2.92 -0.20 14.60
C ASP A 121 -2.02 -1.08 13.69
N GLY A 122 -2.03 -0.85 12.37
CA GLY A 122 -1.16 -1.55 11.43
C GLY A 122 -1.89 -2.19 10.25
N ILE A 123 -1.44 -3.37 9.83
CA ILE A 123 -2.03 -4.06 8.68
C ILE A 123 -3.38 -4.66 9.10
N LYS A 124 -4.46 -4.23 8.44
CA LYS A 124 -5.80 -4.83 8.57
C LYS A 124 -5.89 -6.12 7.75
N CYS A 125 -5.34 -6.09 6.53
CA CYS A 125 -5.45 -7.19 5.57
C CYS A 125 -4.23 -7.24 4.64
N LEU A 126 -3.82 -8.46 4.28
CA LEU A 126 -2.82 -8.77 3.26
C LEU A 126 -3.42 -9.80 2.29
N THR A 127 -3.28 -9.55 0.99
CA THR A 127 -3.63 -10.52 -0.06
C THR A 127 -2.81 -10.26 -1.32
N THR A 128 -3.11 -10.98 -2.39
CA THR A 128 -2.53 -10.78 -3.72
C THR A 128 -3.61 -10.48 -4.75
N ILE A 129 -3.28 -9.60 -5.70
CA ILE A 129 -4.09 -9.27 -6.86
C ILE A 129 -3.38 -9.77 -8.12
N HIS A 130 -4.13 -10.35 -9.04
CA HIS A 130 -3.64 -10.73 -10.36
C HIS A 130 -4.60 -10.17 -11.41
N ASN A 131 -4.13 -9.23 -12.23
CA ASN A 131 -4.93 -8.56 -13.25
C ASN A 131 -6.26 -8.04 -12.69
N ASP A 132 -6.16 -7.16 -11.68
CA ASP A 132 -7.31 -6.54 -10.99
C ASP A 132 -8.27 -7.50 -10.25
N THR A 133 -7.94 -8.79 -10.17
CA THR A 133 -8.73 -9.80 -9.46
C THR A 133 -8.02 -10.26 -8.19
N ILE A 134 -8.71 -10.28 -7.06
CA ILE A 134 -8.14 -10.75 -5.79
C ILE A 134 -8.02 -12.27 -5.82
N LYS A 135 -6.79 -12.78 -5.69
CA LYS A 135 -6.50 -14.22 -5.74
C LYS A 135 -5.20 -14.55 -5.02
N GLY A 136 -5.24 -15.52 -4.11
CA GLY A 136 -4.06 -16.07 -3.43
C GLY A 136 -4.28 -16.21 -1.93
N VAL A 137 -3.21 -16.08 -1.15
CA VAL A 137 -3.30 -16.17 0.32
C VAL A 137 -3.92 -14.90 0.85
N TYR A 138 -5.02 -15.05 1.60
CA TYR A 138 -5.66 -13.96 2.33
C TYR A 138 -5.34 -14.06 3.81
N MET A 139 -4.94 -12.94 4.39
CA MET A 139 -4.72 -12.77 5.82
C MET A 139 -5.44 -11.51 6.30
N GLN A 140 -6.21 -11.62 7.38
CA GLN A 140 -6.79 -10.50 8.10
C GLN A 140 -6.32 -10.52 9.53
N PHE A 141 -6.12 -9.34 10.13
CA PHE A 141 -5.58 -9.21 11.48
C PHE A 141 -6.57 -8.50 12.41
N HIS A 142 -6.48 -8.85 13.68
CA HIS A 142 -7.11 -8.11 14.78
C HIS A 142 -6.41 -6.78 15.03
N PRO A 143 -7.02 -5.82 15.76
CA PRO A 143 -6.36 -4.56 16.13
C PRO A 143 -5.03 -4.76 16.88
N ASN A 144 -4.90 -5.83 17.65
CA ASN A 144 -3.65 -6.19 18.34
C ASN A 144 -2.56 -6.78 17.42
N GLY A 145 -2.79 -6.84 16.11
CA GLY A 145 -1.84 -7.34 15.10
C GLY A 145 -1.79 -8.87 14.96
N LYS A 146 -2.51 -9.64 15.77
CA LYS A 146 -2.58 -11.10 15.63
C LYS A 146 -3.54 -11.51 14.51
N MET A 147 -3.29 -12.69 13.94
CA MET A 147 -4.11 -13.25 12.87
C MET A 147 -5.57 -13.38 13.32
N LYS A 148 -6.50 -12.91 12.49
CA LYS A 148 -7.95 -13.09 12.65
C LYS A 148 -8.47 -14.14 11.67
N TYR A 149 -8.07 -14.05 10.41
CA TYR A 149 -8.39 -15.03 9.38
C TYR A 149 -7.19 -15.36 8.50
N LYS A 150 -7.06 -16.61 8.11
CA LYS A 150 -6.08 -17.06 7.11
C LYS A 150 -6.71 -18.10 6.18
N GLY A 151 -6.55 -17.95 4.89
CA GLY A 151 -7.05 -18.93 3.91
C GLY A 151 -6.67 -18.58 2.48
N MET A 152 -7.22 -19.34 1.54
CA MET A 152 -7.08 -19.03 0.12
C MET A 152 -8.32 -18.27 -0.35
N ILE A 153 -8.09 -17.16 -1.05
CA ILE A 153 -9.15 -16.37 -1.66
C ILE A 153 -9.05 -16.42 -3.18
N ASP A 154 -10.19 -16.46 -3.84
CA ASP A 154 -10.31 -16.29 -5.28
C ASP A 154 -11.64 -15.60 -5.53
N GLN A 155 -11.60 -14.33 -5.94
CA GLN A 155 -12.78 -13.51 -6.16
C GLN A 155 -13.75 -14.11 -7.19
N SER A 156 -13.28 -14.99 -8.08
CA SER A 156 -14.14 -15.71 -9.04
C SER A 156 -14.92 -16.88 -8.42
N LYS A 157 -14.56 -17.30 -7.21
CA LYS A 157 -15.24 -18.39 -6.50
C LYS A 157 -16.29 -17.83 -5.53
N PRO A 158 -17.43 -18.52 -5.37
CA PRO A 158 -18.51 -18.05 -4.50
C PRO A 158 -18.15 -18.09 -3.02
N PHE A 159 -17.26 -18.99 -2.61
CA PHE A 159 -16.92 -19.18 -1.21
C PHE A 159 -15.42 -19.06 -0.95
N PHE A 160 -15.10 -18.35 0.13
CA PHE A 160 -13.81 -18.42 0.79
C PHE A 160 -13.81 -19.59 1.78
N GLU A 161 -12.68 -20.27 1.89
CA GLU A 161 -12.42 -21.30 2.88
C GLU A 161 -11.13 -20.97 3.63
N GLY A 162 -11.20 -20.95 4.96
CA GLY A 162 -10.05 -20.61 5.79
C GLY A 162 -10.29 -20.81 7.28
N THR A 163 -9.31 -20.44 8.08
CA THR A 163 -9.33 -20.60 9.53
C THR A 163 -9.51 -19.24 10.21
N GLU A 164 -10.40 -19.20 11.19
CA GLU A 164 -10.62 -18.08 12.11
C GLU A 164 -9.82 -18.30 13.40
N TYR A 165 -9.30 -17.22 13.96
CA TYR A 165 -8.47 -17.22 15.16
C TYR A 165 -8.97 -16.19 16.16
N TYR A 166 -8.87 -16.51 17.44
CA TYR A 166 -9.13 -15.57 18.53
C TYR A 166 -8.06 -14.47 18.60
N GLU A 167 -8.36 -13.38 19.30
CA GLU A 167 -7.38 -12.33 19.61
C GLU A 167 -6.18 -12.85 20.41
N SER A 168 -6.29 -13.98 21.11
CA SER A 168 -5.16 -14.63 21.76
C SER A 168 -4.16 -15.21 20.75
N GLY A 169 -4.60 -15.48 19.51
CA GLY A 169 -3.88 -16.21 18.46
C GLY A 169 -4.24 -17.70 18.38
N ALA A 170 -5.02 -18.22 19.32
CA ALA A 170 -5.49 -19.60 19.29
C ALA A 170 -6.45 -19.81 18.10
N LYS A 171 -6.34 -20.97 17.44
CA LYS A 171 -7.32 -21.39 16.42
C LYS A 171 -8.71 -21.43 17.05
N TYR A 172 -9.67 -20.78 16.41
CA TYR A 172 -11.07 -20.85 16.81
C TYR A 172 -11.80 -21.95 16.06
N ARG A 173 -11.88 -21.84 14.72
CA ARG A 173 -12.57 -22.81 13.85
C ARG A 173 -12.21 -22.60 12.39
N ASP A 174 -12.49 -23.61 11.57
CA ASP A 174 -12.50 -23.45 10.12
C ASP A 174 -13.84 -22.85 9.66
N ARG A 175 -13.80 -22.05 8.59
CA ARG A 175 -14.90 -21.21 8.11
C ARG A 175 -15.07 -21.36 6.62
N ARG A 176 -16.34 -21.24 6.20
CA ARG A 176 -16.75 -21.08 4.81
C ARG A 176 -17.84 -20.01 4.73
N PHE A 177 -17.63 -18.97 3.92
CA PHE A 177 -18.59 -17.87 3.73
C PHE A 177 -18.42 -17.25 2.33
N GLY A 178 -19.37 -16.40 1.93
CA GLY A 178 -19.34 -15.69 0.66
C GLY A 178 -18.03 -14.92 0.47
N THR A 179 -17.34 -15.15 -0.65
CA THR A 179 -16.06 -14.48 -0.95
C THR A 179 -16.22 -12.96 -0.98
N ASP A 180 -17.35 -12.49 -1.50
CA ASP A 180 -17.75 -11.09 -1.55
C ASP A 180 -17.86 -10.45 -0.16
N ILE A 181 -18.37 -11.17 0.83
CA ILE A 181 -18.50 -10.68 2.21
C ILE A 181 -17.12 -10.33 2.78
N ILE A 182 -16.14 -11.24 2.66
CA ILE A 182 -14.81 -10.98 3.23
C ILE A 182 -14.07 -9.88 2.47
N ILE A 183 -14.20 -9.86 1.14
CA ILE A 183 -13.56 -8.82 0.32
C ILE A 183 -14.15 -7.48 0.70
N ASN A 184 -15.47 -7.32 0.70
CA ASN A 184 -16.11 -6.03 0.92
C ASN A 184 -15.96 -5.51 2.37
N GLU A 185 -15.76 -6.38 3.36
CA GLU A 185 -15.47 -5.98 4.75
C GLU A 185 -14.05 -5.38 4.90
N THR A 186 -13.11 -5.77 4.04
CA THR A 186 -11.68 -5.49 4.24
C THR A 186 -11.00 -4.71 3.13
N ILE A 187 -11.43 -4.88 1.88
CA ILE A 187 -10.81 -4.37 0.66
C ILE A 187 -11.86 -3.69 -0.20
N ASP A 188 -11.73 -2.38 -0.37
CA ASP A 188 -12.50 -1.59 -1.34
C ASP A 188 -11.66 -1.41 -2.62
N ILE A 189 -11.72 -2.40 -3.52
CA ILE A 189 -10.91 -2.41 -4.73
C ILE A 189 -11.27 -1.27 -5.68
N ASP A 190 -12.55 -0.89 -5.73
CA ASP A 190 -13.01 0.20 -6.58
C ASP A 190 -12.48 1.53 -6.08
N ARG A 191 -12.40 1.73 -4.76
CA ARG A 191 -11.69 2.89 -4.21
C ARG A 191 -10.22 2.86 -4.57
N ILE A 192 -9.51 1.73 -4.42
CA ILE A 192 -8.09 1.66 -4.82
C ILE A 192 -7.91 2.10 -6.27
N LYS A 193 -8.76 1.60 -7.19
CA LYS A 193 -8.72 1.99 -8.60
C LYS A 193 -9.03 3.47 -8.82
N ARG A 194 -10.06 4.02 -8.19
CA ARG A 194 -10.40 5.46 -8.28
C ARG A 194 -9.29 6.36 -7.76
N GLU A 195 -8.62 5.91 -6.71
CA GLU A 195 -7.58 6.70 -6.04
C GLU A 195 -6.25 6.62 -6.79
N LEU A 196 -6.00 5.64 -7.67
CA LEU A 196 -4.78 5.52 -8.47
C LEU A 196 -4.81 6.32 -9.77
#